data_AF-A0A644ZPR2-F1
#
_entry.id   AF-A0A644ZPR2-F1
#
_cell.length_a   1.000
_cell.length_b   1.000
_cell.length_c   1.000
_cell.angle_alpha   90.00
_cell.angle_beta   90.00
_cell.angle_gamma   90.00
#
_symmetry.space_group_name_H-M   'P 1'
#
loop_
_entity.id
_entity.type
_entity.pdbx_description
1 polymer ?
#
loop_
_entity_poly.entity_id
_entity_poly.type
_entity_poly.pdbx_seq_one_letter_code
_entity_poly.pdbx_strand_id
1 'polypeptide(L)'
;MNLGDLHAKWEAFGWSCEVIDGHDMDVISESIQKAKMSIGDGKPKMFLLDTSMGKGVDFMEGTHHWHGKAPNSEQTAQALAQLTETLGDF
;
A
#
# COMPACT_ATOMS: atom_id res chain seq x y z
N MET A 1 16.19 -1.23 -13.91
CA MET A 1 15.82 0.07 -14.52
C MET A 1 15.01 0.82 -13.47
N ASN A 2 15.40 2.04 -13.09
CA ASN A 2 14.71 2.82 -12.04
C ASN A 2 13.50 3.54 -12.66
N LEU A 3 12.37 3.59 -11.95
CA LEU A 3 11.18 4.33 -12.38
C LEU A 3 11.30 5.85 -12.21
N GLY A 4 12.33 6.34 -11.52
CA GLY A 4 12.54 7.76 -11.25
C GLY A 4 11.47 8.32 -10.31
N ASP A 5 11.29 9.64 -10.34
CA ASP A 5 10.28 10.32 -9.52
C ASP A 5 8.87 10.09 -10.10
N LEU A 6 8.10 9.21 -9.47
CA LEU A 6 6.73 8.91 -9.86
C LEU A 6 5.77 10.07 -9.55
N HIS A 7 6.01 10.82 -8.46
CA HIS A 7 5.18 11.95 -8.08
C HIS A 7 5.22 13.04 -9.14
N ALA A 8 6.43 13.48 -9.52
CA ALA A 8 6.63 14.49 -10.55
C ALA A 8 6.05 14.07 -11.91
N LYS A 9 6.09 12.77 -12.25
CA LYS A 9 5.47 12.26 -13.46
C LYS A 9 3.96 12.46 -13.45
N TRP A 10 3.27 12.08 -12.37
CA TRP A 10 1.83 12.27 -12.26
C TRP A 10 1.42 13.74 -12.34
N GLU A 11 2.15 14.62 -11.64
CA GLU A 11 1.91 16.06 -11.71
C GLU A 11 2.10 16.61 -13.14
N ALA A 12 3.12 16.14 -13.87
CA ALA A 12 3.33 16.53 -15.26
C ALA A 12 2.19 16.12 -16.20
N PHE A 13 1.46 15.04 -15.87
CA PHE A 13 0.23 14.63 -16.57
C PHE A 13 -1.04 15.34 -16.05
N GLY A 14 -0.91 16.35 -15.18
CA GLY A 14 -2.01 17.16 -14.68
C GLY A 14 -2.79 16.55 -13.52
N TRP A 15 -2.27 15.49 -12.89
CA TRP A 15 -2.89 14.89 -11.71
C TRP A 15 -2.50 15.66 -10.44
N SER A 16 -3.40 15.68 -9.46
CA SER A 16 -3.06 16.01 -8.08
C SER A 16 -2.52 14.73 -7.44
N CYS A 17 -1.20 14.67 -7.21
CA CYS A 17 -0.54 13.51 -6.62
C CYS A 17 -0.24 13.78 -5.14
N GLU A 18 -0.46 12.77 -4.29
CA GLU A 18 -0.12 12.80 -2.87
C GLU A 18 0.58 11.48 -2.53
N VAL A 19 1.73 11.56 -1.86
CA VAL A 19 2.43 10.37 -1.34
C VAL A 19 1.98 10.15 0.09
N ILE A 20 1.49 8.95 0.40
CA ILE A 20 0.95 8.63 1.73
C ILE A 20 1.45 7.27 2.22
N ASP A 21 1.53 7.09 3.53
CA ASP A 21 1.84 5.79 4.14
C ASP A 21 0.70 4.80 3.84
N GLY A 22 1.00 3.74 3.10
CA GLY A 22 0.04 2.71 2.70
C GLY A 22 -0.33 1.72 3.80
N HIS A 23 0.30 1.81 4.98
CA HIS A 23 0.02 0.95 6.14
C HIS A 23 -0.71 1.66 7.28
N ASP A 24 -0.99 2.96 7.13
CA ASP A 24 -1.77 3.74 8.09
C ASP A 24 -3.18 4.01 7.55
N MET A 25 -4.16 3.29 8.10
CA MET A 25 -5.55 3.39 7.69
C MET A 25 -6.20 4.73 8.03
N ASP A 26 -5.74 5.41 9.09
CA ASP A 26 -6.25 6.73 9.47
C ASP A 26 -5.77 7.76 8.44
N VAL A 27 -4.49 7.72 8.07
CA VAL A 27 -3.92 8.58 7.01
C VAL A 27 -4.64 8.35 5.68
N ILE A 28 -4.83 7.10 5.26
CA ILE A 28 -5.53 6.78 4.02
C ILE A 28 -6.97 7.31 4.04
N SER A 29 -7.69 7.09 5.13
CA SER A 29 -9.07 7.56 5.31
C SER A 29 -9.15 9.08 5.23
N GLU A 30 -8.27 9.80 5.94
CA GLU A 30 -8.20 11.26 5.92
C GLU A 30 -7.87 11.81 4.52
N SER A 31 -6.88 11.25 3.83
CA SER A 31 -6.49 11.70 2.49
C SER A 31 -7.62 11.48 1.47
N ILE A 32 -8.36 10.37 1.57
CA ILE A 32 -9.57 10.15 0.76
C ILE A 32 -10.65 11.20 1.08
N GLN A 33 -10.87 11.54 2.36
CA GLN A 33 -11.84 12.57 2.74
C GLN A 33 -11.45 13.94 2.21
N LYS A 34 -10.18 14.33 2.32
CA LYS A 34 -9.64 15.59 1.77
C LYS A 34 -9.81 15.63 0.25
N ALA A 35 -9.48 14.54 -0.45
CA ALA A 35 -9.65 14.48 -1.90
C ALA A 35 -11.12 14.62 -2.32
N LYS A 36 -12.06 14.01 -1.58
CA LYS A 36 -13.50 14.17 -1.82
C LYS A 36 -13.97 15.63 -1.72
N MET A 37 -13.40 16.41 -0.80
CA MET A 37 -13.71 17.85 -0.68
C MET A 37 -13.20 18.67 -1.87
N SER A 38 -12.23 18.16 -2.62
CA SER A 38 -11.64 18.81 -3.81
C SER A 38 -12.16 18.25 -5.14
N ILE A 39 -13.25 17.48 -5.13
CA ILE A 39 -13.89 16.98 -6.35
C ILE A 39 -14.40 18.18 -7.19
N GLY A 40 -14.17 18.12 -8.50
CA GLY A 40 -14.65 19.13 -9.45
C GLY A 40 -13.66 20.27 -9.73
N ASP A 41 -12.46 20.23 -9.15
CA ASP A 41 -11.37 21.19 -9.44
C ASP A 41 -10.67 20.97 -10.80
N GLY A 42 -11.16 20.02 -11.61
CA GLY A 42 -10.64 19.70 -12.93
C GLY A 42 -9.39 18.85 -12.93
N LYS A 43 -8.90 18.36 -11.78
CA LYS A 43 -7.72 17.50 -11.69
C LYS A 43 -8.07 16.10 -11.15
N PRO A 44 -7.69 15.01 -11.83
CA PRO A 44 -7.78 13.68 -11.26
C PRO A 44 -6.86 13.54 -10.04
N LYS A 45 -7.21 12.66 -9.10
CA LYS A 45 -6.49 12.47 -7.83
C LYS A 45 -5.69 11.17 -7.88
N MET A 46 -4.42 11.23 -7.49
CA MET A 46 -3.49 10.10 -7.40
C MET A 46 -2.97 10.01 -5.97
N PHE A 47 -3.13 8.84 -5.35
CA PHE A 47 -2.45 8.51 -4.10
C PHE A 47 -1.33 7.53 -4.41
N LEU A 48 -0.09 7.95 -4.22
CA LEU A 48 1.08 7.10 -4.32
C LEU A 48 1.36 6.50 -2.94
N LEU A 49 0.87 5.28 -2.71
CA LEU A 49 1.03 4.60 -1.43
C LEU A 49 2.47 4.08 -1.27
N ASP A 50 3.17 4.52 -0.23
CA ASP A 50 4.41 3.88 0.21
C ASP A 50 4.06 2.59 0.96
N THR A 51 4.52 1.45 0.45
CA THR A 51 4.14 0.13 0.97
C THR A 51 5.34 -0.81 1.01
N SER A 52 5.20 -1.84 1.84
CA SER A 52 6.18 -2.91 1.99
C SER A 52 5.50 -4.21 1.58
N MET A 53 5.96 -4.81 0.49
CA MET A 53 5.41 -6.09 0.04
C MET A 53 5.65 -7.16 1.11
N GLY A 54 4.61 -7.91 1.47
CA GLY A 54 4.68 -8.90 2.56
C GLY A 54 4.62 -8.30 3.96
N LYS A 55 4.12 -7.06 4.11
CA LYS A 55 4.00 -6.37 5.41
C LYS A 55 3.41 -7.26 6.50
N GLY A 56 4.06 -7.29 7.66
CA GLY A 56 3.55 -7.99 8.85
C GLY A 56 3.96 -9.45 8.96
N VAL A 57 4.71 -9.98 7.99
CA VAL A 57 5.36 -11.30 8.07
C VAL A 57 6.84 -11.13 7.78
N ASP A 58 7.67 -11.32 8.80
CA ASP A 58 9.11 -11.04 8.80
C ASP A 58 9.88 -11.67 7.62
N PHE A 59 9.59 -12.92 7.28
CA PHE A 59 10.26 -13.65 6.20
C PHE A 59 9.67 -13.33 4.81
N MET A 60 8.56 -12.59 4.75
CA MET A 60 7.94 -12.13 3.50
C MET A 60 8.20 -10.64 3.21
N GLU A 61 8.41 -9.82 4.24
CA GLU A 61 8.51 -8.38 4.09
C GLU A 61 9.76 -7.96 3.29
N GLY A 62 9.56 -7.10 2.29
CA GLY A 62 10.65 -6.47 1.53
C GLY A 62 11.37 -7.36 0.52
N THR A 63 10.88 -8.58 0.25
CA THR A 63 11.53 -9.53 -0.68
C THR A 63 10.64 -9.95 -1.84
N HIS A 64 11.20 -10.00 -3.05
CA HIS A 64 10.50 -10.44 -4.26
C HIS A 64 10.17 -11.94 -4.30
N HIS A 65 10.79 -12.74 -3.43
CA HIS A 65 10.63 -14.21 -3.39
C HIS A 65 9.18 -14.66 -3.25
N TRP A 66 8.36 -13.85 -2.55
CA TRP A 66 6.97 -14.15 -2.24
C TRP A 66 5.96 -13.52 -3.21
N HIS A 67 6.41 -12.87 -4.29
CA HIS A 67 5.53 -12.21 -5.26
C HIS A 67 4.49 -13.15 -5.90
N GLY A 68 4.85 -14.42 -6.11
CA GLY A 68 3.96 -15.42 -6.72
C GLY A 68 4.12 -16.82 -6.14
N LYS A 69 4.72 -16.92 -4.95
CA LYS A 69 5.01 -18.20 -4.29
C LYS A 69 4.08 -18.40 -3.11
N ALA A 70 3.40 -19.54 -3.03
CA ALA A 70 2.61 -19.91 -1.86
C ALA A 70 3.50 -20.43 -0.72
N PRO A 71 3.22 -20.07 0.56
CA PRO A 71 3.87 -20.69 1.71
C PRO A 71 3.45 -22.16 1.85
N ASN A 72 4.35 -23.00 2.35
CA ASN A 72 4.00 -24.35 2.78
C ASN A 72 3.24 -24.31 4.13
N SER A 73 2.75 -25.45 4.61
CA SER A 73 1.96 -25.52 5.86
C SER A 73 2.68 -24.95 7.09
N GLU A 74 3.98 -25.19 7.23
CA GLU A 74 4.77 -24.66 8.35
C GLU A 74 4.92 -23.14 8.27
N GLN A 75 5.21 -22.62 7.07
CA GLN A 75 5.34 -21.19 6.80
C GLN A 75 4.01 -20.46 6.97
N THR A 76 2.89 -21.09 6.59
CA THR A 76 1.55 -20.54 6.82
C THR A 76 1.27 -20.37 8.30
N ALA A 77 1.53 -21.41 9.11
CA ALA A 77 1.35 -21.31 10.56
C ALA A 77 2.26 -20.23 11.18
N GLN A 78 3.51 -20.12 10.72
CA GLN A 78 4.43 -19.07 11.17
C GLN A 78 3.96 -17.66 10.78
N ALA A 79 3.44 -17.48 9.57
CA ALA A 79 2.92 -16.20 9.10
C ALA A 79 1.67 -15.78 9.90
N LEU A 80 0.71 -16.70 10.08
CA LEU A 80 -0.51 -16.43 10.84
C LEU A 80 -0.22 -16.06 12.30
N ALA A 81 0.79 -16.68 12.92
CA ALA A 81 1.20 -16.35 14.28
C ALA A 81 1.78 -14.92 14.42
N GLN A 82 2.18 -14.26 13.33
CA GLN A 82 2.67 -12.88 13.33
C GLN A 82 1.56 -11.85 13.07
N LEU A 83 0.45 -12.29 12.46
CA LEU A 83 -0.65 -11.41 12.08
C LEU A 83 -1.65 -11.31 13.24
N THR A 84 -2.17 -10.11 13.47
CA THR A 84 -3.26 -9.92 14.42
C THR A 84 -4.55 -10.42 13.80
N GLU A 85 -5.15 -11.43 14.40
CA GLU A 85 -6.47 -11.93 14.02
C GLU A 85 -7.54 -10.89 14.34
N THR A 86 -8.42 -10.62 13.38
CA THR A 86 -9.47 -9.58 13.54
C THR A 86 -10.90 -10.12 13.48
N LEU A 87 -11.14 -11.26 12.81
CA LEU A 87 -12.49 -11.77 12.55
C LEU A 87 -12.74 -13.21 13.03
N GLY A 88 -11.78 -13.88 13.67
CA GLY A 88 -11.99 -15.25 14.13
C GLY A 88 -11.98 -16.29 13.01
N ASP A 89 -11.48 -15.93 11.82
CA ASP A 89 -11.67 -16.67 10.58
C ASP A 89 -10.48 -17.55 10.18
N PHE A 90 -9.47 -17.69 11.04
CA PHE A 90 -8.28 -18.53 10.80
C PHE A 90 -7.72 -19.23 12.04
#